data_AF-A0A016ALY0-F1
#
_entry.id   AF-A0A016ALY0-F1
#
_cell.length_a   1.000
_cell.length_b   1.000
_cell.length_c   1.000
_cell.angle_alpha   90.00
_cell.angle_beta   90.00
_cell.angle_gamma   90.00
#
_symmetry.space_group_name_H-M   'P 1'
#
loop_
_entity.id
_entity.type
_entity.pdbx_description
1 polymer ?
#
loop_
_entity_poly.entity_id
_entity_poly.type
_entity_poly.pdbx_seq_one_letter_code
_entity_poly.pdbx_strand_id
1 'polypeptide(L)'
;MSEIQNQIKKWPVTAIKKIKSTFGSAEKFYATVYLIARNEHHCQMMGVAGAEQRLKTIHAYQGMIRFMLDEEGLNGKEILDTIAGEYLEDFVNYREQDFGMTNEEFIAIIKRIG
;
A
#
# COMPACT_ATOMS: atom_id res chain seq x y z
N MET A 1 -14.02 5.12 7.61
CA MET A 1 -13.72 4.19 6.50
C MET A 1 -13.62 5.04 5.26
N SER A 2 -12.46 5.04 4.60
CA SER A 2 -12.19 5.91 3.46
C SER A 2 -13.04 5.53 2.23
N GLU A 3 -13.20 6.47 1.30
CA GLU A 3 -13.84 6.27 0.01
C GLU A 3 -13.18 5.13 -0.80
N ILE A 4 -11.86 5.06 -0.85
CA ILE A 4 -11.15 4.00 -1.59
C ILE A 4 -11.38 2.62 -0.95
N GLN A 5 -11.47 2.55 0.38
CA GLN A 5 -11.80 1.30 1.09
C GLN A 5 -13.20 0.77 0.72
N ASN A 6 -14.15 1.68 0.48
CA ASN A 6 -15.49 1.31 0.02
C ASN A 6 -15.49 0.91 -1.47
N GLN A 7 -14.66 1.55 -2.30
CA GLN A 7 -14.51 1.19 -3.71
C GLN A 7 -13.85 -0.18 -3.90
N ILE A 8 -12.82 -0.51 -3.12
CA ILE A 8 -12.13 -1.80 -3.18
C ILE A 8 -13.13 -2.95 -3.05
N LYS A 9 -14.11 -2.84 -2.15
CA LYS A 9 -15.15 -3.87 -1.94
C LYS A 9 -16.05 -4.11 -3.16
N LYS A 10 -16.08 -3.18 -4.12
CA LYS A 10 -16.90 -3.23 -5.34
C LYS A 10 -16.10 -3.60 -6.60
N TRP A 11 -14.80 -3.86 -6.46
CA TRP A 11 -13.95 -4.23 -7.58
C TRP A 11 -14.35 -5.57 -8.22
N PRO A 12 -13.90 -5.84 -9.45
CA PRO A 12 -14.12 -7.13 -10.12
C PRO A 12 -13.72 -8.31 -9.23
N VAL A 13 -14.46 -9.42 -9.35
CA VAL A 13 -14.25 -10.62 -8.52
C VAL A 13 -12.84 -11.19 -8.69
N THR A 14 -12.26 -11.09 -9.89
CA THR A 14 -10.88 -11.51 -10.16
C THR A 14 -9.88 -10.70 -9.34
N ALA A 15 -10.02 -9.36 -9.35
CA ALA A 15 -9.20 -8.45 -8.57
C ALA A 15 -9.33 -8.75 -7.06
N ILE A 16 -10.55 -8.89 -6.55
CA ILE A 16 -10.79 -9.23 -5.14
C ILE A 16 -10.16 -10.57 -4.76
N LYS A 17 -10.23 -11.57 -5.64
CA LYS A 17 -9.60 -12.87 -5.42
C LYS A 17 -8.08 -12.76 -5.38
N LYS A 18 -7.48 -11.98 -6.29
CA LYS A 18 -6.04 -11.69 -6.31
C LYS A 18 -5.62 -10.97 -5.02
N ILE A 19 -6.36 -9.94 -4.62
CA ILE A 19 -6.12 -9.19 -3.38
C ILE A 19 -6.16 -10.10 -2.16
N LYS A 20 -7.19 -10.94 -2.02
CA LYS A 20 -7.29 -11.89 -0.91
C LYS A 20 -6.14 -12.90 -0.91
N SER A 21 -5.72 -13.40 -2.07
CA SER A 21 -4.62 -14.35 -2.17
C SER A 21 -3.28 -13.75 -1.76
N THR A 22 -3.01 -12.49 -2.13
CA THR A 22 -1.72 -11.84 -1.86
C THR A 22 -1.68 -11.19 -0.47
N PHE A 23 -2.70 -10.38 -0.16
CA PHE A 23 -2.74 -9.51 1.03
C PHE A 23 -3.57 -10.10 2.17
N GLY A 24 -4.40 -11.11 1.91
CA GLY A 24 -5.32 -11.72 2.87
C GLY A 24 -6.70 -11.08 2.90
N SER A 25 -6.81 -9.76 2.77
CA SER A 25 -8.10 -9.05 2.67
C SER A 25 -7.96 -7.68 1.98
N ALA A 26 -9.10 -7.06 1.68
CA ALA A 26 -9.16 -5.69 1.15
C ALA A 26 -8.60 -4.66 2.16
N GLU A 27 -8.89 -4.86 3.44
CA GLU A 27 -8.39 -4.02 4.54
C GLU A 27 -6.86 -4.15 4.66
N LYS A 28 -6.33 -5.38 4.60
CA LYS A 28 -4.89 -5.61 4.62
C LYS A 28 -4.19 -5.07 3.38
N PHE A 29 -4.83 -5.10 2.21
CA PHE A 29 -4.32 -4.43 1.01
C PHE A 29 -4.19 -2.92 1.23
N TYR A 30 -5.27 -2.26 1.66
CA TYR A 30 -5.26 -0.83 1.95
C TYR A 30 -4.16 -0.47 2.96
N ALA A 31 -4.13 -1.18 4.08
CA ALA A 31 -3.12 -0.97 5.13
C ALA A 31 -1.70 -1.16 4.59
N THR A 32 -1.46 -2.18 3.75
CA THR A 32 -0.14 -2.42 3.16
C THR A 32 0.30 -1.24 2.28
N VAL A 33 -0.57 -0.77 1.37
CA VAL A 33 -0.24 0.36 0.48
C VAL A 33 -0.02 1.65 1.29
N TYR A 34 -0.87 1.91 2.28
CA TYR A 34 -0.72 3.04 3.18
C TYR A 34 0.62 3.00 3.92
N LEU A 35 0.99 1.85 4.48
CA LEU A 35 2.24 1.67 5.21
C LEU A 35 3.47 1.79 4.30
N ILE A 36 3.38 1.36 3.02
CA ILE A 36 4.43 1.58 2.02
C ILE A 36 4.61 3.08 1.75
N ALA A 37 3.52 3.82 1.54
CA ALA A 37 3.57 5.28 1.35
C ALA A 37 4.17 5.99 2.58
N ARG A 38 3.76 5.57 3.78
CA ARG A 38 4.37 6.05 5.04
C ARG A 38 5.87 5.78 5.07
N ASN A 39 6.29 4.55 4.78
CA ASN A 39 7.71 4.19 4.81
C ASN A 39 8.52 4.99 3.77
N GLU A 40 7.95 5.27 2.59
CA GLU A 40 8.58 6.12 1.59
C GLU A 40 8.83 7.54 2.14
N HIS A 41 7.79 8.17 2.65
CA HIS A 41 7.86 9.53 3.17
C HIS A 41 8.83 9.64 4.35
N HIS A 42 8.78 8.70 5.30
CA HIS A 42 9.75 8.64 6.40
C HIS A 42 11.18 8.45 5.89
N CYS A 43 11.40 7.61 4.88
CA CYS A 43 12.71 7.38 4.28
C CYS A 43 13.26 8.65 3.60
N GLN A 44 12.40 9.45 2.97
CA GLN A 44 12.76 10.73 2.36
C GLN A 44 13.08 11.81 3.41
N MET A 45 12.33 11.86 4.51
CA MET A 45 12.49 12.91 5.53
C MET A 45 13.61 12.65 6.55
N MET A 46 13.81 11.40 6.98
CA MET A 46 14.58 11.12 8.20
C MET A 46 16.06 10.76 7.98
N GLY A 47 16.60 10.94 6.77
CA GLY A 47 18.02 10.70 6.50
C GLY A 47 18.49 9.29 6.90
N VAL A 48 17.66 8.28 6.65
CA VAL A 48 17.91 6.91 7.11
C VAL A 48 19.14 6.29 6.43
N ALA A 49 19.88 5.44 7.15
CA ALA A 49 21.02 4.73 6.58
C ALA A 49 20.60 3.88 5.37
N GLY A 50 21.29 4.07 4.25
CA GLY A 50 20.98 3.40 2.98
C GLY A 50 19.65 3.86 2.36
N ALA A 51 19.21 5.10 2.62
CA ALA A 51 17.96 5.67 2.10
C ALA A 51 17.76 5.42 0.61
N GLU A 52 18.77 5.63 -0.23
CA GLU A 52 18.66 5.40 -1.67
C GLU A 52 18.27 3.95 -2.00
N GLN A 53 18.93 2.97 -1.37
CA GLN A 53 18.63 1.56 -1.58
C GLN A 53 17.23 1.18 -1.06
N ARG A 54 16.83 1.74 0.10
CA ARG A 54 15.49 1.53 0.66
C ARG A 54 14.41 2.11 -0.25
N LEU A 55 14.61 3.32 -0.78
CA LEU A 55 13.70 3.96 -1.73
C LEU A 55 13.56 3.13 -3.00
N LYS A 56 14.67 2.63 -3.57
CA LYS A 56 14.62 1.70 -4.72
C LYS A 56 13.76 0.48 -4.44
N THR A 57 13.91 -0.13 -3.26
CA THR A 57 13.10 -1.29 -2.86
C THR A 57 11.62 -0.92 -2.68
N ILE A 58 11.32 0.22 -2.06
CA ILE A 58 9.95 0.72 -1.89
C ILE A 58 9.29 0.95 -3.25
N HIS A 59 9.96 1.65 -4.16
CA HIS A 59 9.48 1.92 -5.52
C HIS A 59 9.27 0.64 -6.33
N ALA A 60 10.13 -0.37 -6.15
CA ALA A 60 9.94 -1.68 -6.78
C ALA A 60 8.63 -2.35 -6.31
N TYR A 61 8.34 -2.36 -5.00
CA TYR A 61 7.10 -2.92 -4.49
C TYR A 61 5.87 -2.11 -4.92
N GLN A 62 5.94 -0.78 -4.93
CA GLN A 62 4.87 0.06 -5.49
C GLN A 62 4.62 -0.28 -6.97
N GLY A 63 5.68 -0.46 -7.75
CA GLY A 63 5.60 -0.88 -9.14
C GLY A 63 4.94 -2.25 -9.33
N MET A 64 5.29 -3.23 -8.49
CA MET A 64 4.69 -4.57 -8.52
C MET A 64 3.19 -4.53 -8.16
N ILE A 65 2.81 -3.77 -7.13
CA ILE A 65 1.40 -3.62 -6.74
C ILE A 65 0.62 -2.90 -7.84
N ARG A 66 1.17 -1.82 -8.40
CA ARG A 66 0.55 -1.12 -9.53
C ARG A 66 0.31 -2.06 -10.70
N PHE A 67 1.34 -2.80 -11.13
CA PHE A 67 1.22 -3.74 -12.24
C PHE A 67 0.16 -4.81 -11.97
N MET A 68 0.12 -5.36 -10.75
CA MET A 68 -0.90 -6.33 -10.35
C MET A 68 -2.33 -5.77 -10.47
N LEU A 69 -2.54 -4.49 -10.15
CA LEU A 69 -3.85 -3.84 -10.30
C LEU A 69 -4.18 -3.56 -11.77
N ASP A 70 -3.18 -3.10 -12.54
CA ASP A 70 -3.32 -2.83 -13.96
C ASP A 70 -3.69 -4.10 -14.75
N GLU A 71 -3.14 -5.27 -14.38
CA GLU A 71 -3.48 -6.58 -14.96
C GLU A 71 -4.95 -6.98 -14.71
N GLU A 72 -5.55 -6.49 -13.63
CA GLU A 72 -6.96 -6.72 -13.30
C GLU A 72 -7.89 -5.66 -13.93
N GLY A 73 -7.35 -4.80 -14.80
CA GLY A 73 -8.10 -3.74 -15.49
C GLY A 73 -8.43 -2.53 -14.61
N LEU A 74 -7.76 -2.39 -13.46
CA LEU A 74 -7.89 -1.23 -12.57
C LEU A 74 -6.85 -0.17 -12.91
N ASN A 75 -7.09 1.08 -12.49
CA ASN A 75 -6.07 2.13 -12.58
C ASN A 75 -5.14 2.05 -11.36
N GLY A 76 -4.12 1.19 -11.43
CA GLY A 76 -3.22 0.94 -10.31
C GLY A 76 -2.50 2.19 -9.84
N LYS A 77 -2.11 3.08 -10.77
CA LYS A 77 -1.47 4.36 -10.43
C LYS A 77 -2.41 5.24 -9.59
N GLU A 78 -3.63 5.47 -10.07
CA GLU A 78 -4.60 6.33 -9.36
C GLU A 78 -4.94 5.78 -7.97
N ILE A 79 -5.05 4.45 -7.83
CA ILE A 79 -5.30 3.81 -6.55
C ILE A 79 -4.14 4.04 -5.56
N LEU A 80 -2.89 3.82 -6.01
CA LEU A 80 -1.72 4.05 -5.17
C LEU A 80 -1.58 5.52 -4.78
N ASP A 81 -1.75 6.44 -5.76
CA ASP A 81 -1.69 7.89 -5.53
C ASP A 81 -2.78 8.34 -4.54
N THR A 82 -3.99 7.78 -4.64
CA THR A 82 -5.09 8.08 -3.72
C THR A 82 -4.77 7.66 -2.29
N ILE A 83 -4.31 6.42 -2.07
CA ILE A 83 -3.97 5.92 -0.73
C ILE A 83 -2.76 6.67 -0.15
N ALA A 84 -1.78 7.01 -0.98
CA ALA A 84 -0.65 7.84 -0.56
C ALA A 84 -1.11 9.26 -0.16
N GLY A 85 -2.08 9.82 -0.89
CA GLY A 85 -2.72 11.09 -0.54
C GLY A 85 -3.44 11.06 0.81
N GLU A 86 -4.18 9.98 1.09
CA GLU A 86 -4.84 9.79 2.39
C GLU A 86 -3.83 9.69 3.54
N TYR A 87 -2.72 8.98 3.32
CA TYR A 87 -1.61 8.97 4.29
C TYR A 87 -1.05 10.37 4.54
N LEU A 88 -0.80 11.15 3.49
CA LEU A 88 -0.26 12.51 3.63
C LEU A 88 -1.25 13.44 4.35
N GLU A 89 -2.55 13.30 4.07
CA GLU A 89 -3.59 14.03 4.79
C GLU A 89 -3.57 13.68 6.27
N ASP A 90 -3.50 12.39 6.62
CA ASP A 90 -3.38 11.93 8.00
C ASP A 90 -2.12 12.48 8.67
N PHE A 91 -0.98 12.44 7.98
CA PHE A 91 0.29 12.98 8.47
C PHE A 91 0.20 14.49 8.76
N VAL A 92 -0.33 15.28 7.82
CA VAL A 92 -0.47 16.74 7.97
C VAL A 92 -1.42 17.10 9.11
N ASN A 93 -2.44 16.28 9.36
CA ASN A 93 -3.42 16.48 10.43
C ASN A 93 -3.02 15.81 11.76
N TYR A 94 -1.80 15.28 11.89
CA TYR A 94 -1.33 14.57 13.08
C TYR A 94 -2.24 13.39 13.49
N ARG A 95 -2.85 12.72 12.51
CA ARG A 95 -3.65 11.51 12.71
C ARG A 95 -2.76 10.29 12.50
N GLU A 96 -2.67 9.44 13.52
CA GLU A 96 -1.98 8.17 13.41
C GLU A 96 -2.99 7.04 13.20
N GLN A 97 -2.83 6.30 12.10
CA GLN A 97 -3.65 5.12 11.81
C GLN A 97 -2.99 3.87 12.35
N ASP A 98 -3.71 3.17 13.23
CA ASP A 98 -3.38 1.80 13.64
C ASP A 98 -4.25 0.81 12.86
N PHE A 99 -3.60 -0.06 12.10
CA PHE A 99 -4.25 -1.10 11.30
C PHE A 99 -4.30 -2.46 12.01
N GLY A 100 -3.77 -2.58 13.23
CA GLY A 100 -3.65 -3.86 13.93
C GLY A 100 -2.80 -4.90 13.18
N MET A 101 -1.96 -4.45 12.24
CA MET A 101 -1.08 -5.29 11.43
C MET A 101 0.30 -5.33 12.08
N THR A 102 0.77 -6.53 12.40
CA THR A 102 2.13 -6.72 12.95
C THR A 102 3.20 -6.53 11.86
N ASN A 103 4.44 -6.26 12.28
CA ASN A 103 5.56 -6.16 11.35
C ASN A 103 5.80 -7.48 10.62
N GLU A 104 5.63 -8.61 11.30
CA GLU A 104 5.76 -9.95 10.73
C GLU A 104 4.72 -10.19 9.63
N GLU A 105 3.47 -9.79 9.86
CA GLU A 105 2.41 -9.86 8.86
C GLU A 105 2.71 -8.96 7.66
N PHE A 106 3.13 -7.72 7.89
CA PHE A 106 3.50 -6.81 6.82
C PHE A 106 4.63 -7.39 5.97
N ILE A 107 5.71 -7.87 6.60
CA ILE A 107 6.84 -8.50 5.90
C ILE A 107 6.39 -9.75 5.13
N ALA A 108 5.48 -10.55 5.69
CA ALA A 108 4.94 -11.72 5.01
C ALA A 108 4.14 -11.35 3.76
N ILE A 109 3.40 -10.24 3.77
CA ILE A 109 2.67 -9.72 2.61
C ILE A 109 3.66 -9.20 1.55
N ILE A 110 4.64 -8.39 1.96
CA ILE A 110 5.68 -7.85 1.07
C ILE A 110 6.41 -8.99 0.33
N LYS A 111 6.74 -10.08 1.02
CA LYS A 111 7.36 -11.28 0.44
C LYS A 111 6.47 -12.10 -0.50
N ARG A 112 5.15 -11.83 -0.57
CA ARG A 112 4.24 -12.47 -1.56
C ARG A 112 4.06 -11.63 -2.82
N ILE A 113 4.37 -10.34 -2.75
CA ILE A 113 4.25 -9.41 -3.87
C ILE A 113 5.40 -9.61 -4.86
N GLY A 114 6.62 -9.79 -4.34
CA GLY A 114 7.82 -10.14 -5.12
C GLY A 114 8.16 -11.60 -4.97
#